data_AF-A0A9E3CJ30-F1
#
_entry.id   AF-A0A9E3CJ30-F1
#
_cell.length_a   1.000
_cell.length_b   1.000
_cell.length_c   1.000
_cell.angle_alpha   90.00
_cell.angle_beta   90.00
_cell.angle_gamma   90.00
#
_symmetry.space_group_name_H-M   'P 1'
#
loop_
_entity.id
_entity.type
_entity.pdbx_description
1 polymer ?
#
loop_
_entity_poly.entity_id
_entity_poly.type
_entity_poly.pdbx_seq_one_letter_code
_entity_poly.pdbx_strand_id
1 'polypeptide(L)'
;GVLIFPEVEDAGEIEIDPNELRIDVFRSSGPGGQSVNTTDSAVRITHLPSGVVVSCQNEKSQLQNKESAMRILRARLLAAAQEEADAEASAARRSQVRTVDRSERVRTYNFPENRISDHRVNFKAYNLDQVLDGDLDAVVQALVDADTAAQLGGDA
;
A
#
# COMPACT_ATOMS: atom_id res chain seq x y z
N GLY A 1 -14.42 12.02 9.66
CA GLY A 1 -12.96 12.03 9.82
C GLY A 1 -12.35 12.79 8.66
N VAL A 2 -11.17 13.36 8.85
CA VAL A 2 -10.32 13.90 7.78
C VAL A 2 -9.15 12.95 7.64
N LEU A 3 -8.80 12.58 6.41
CA LEU A 3 -7.71 11.65 6.09
C LEU A 3 -6.61 12.40 5.34
N ILE A 4 -5.37 12.20 5.76
CA ILE A 4 -4.21 12.85 5.15
C ILE A 4 -3.18 11.74 4.89
N PHE A 5 -2.76 11.61 3.64
CA PHE A 5 -1.72 10.69 3.20
C PHE A 5 -0.65 11.49 2.44
N PRO A 6 0.64 11.18 2.62
CA PRO A 6 1.66 11.70 1.73
C PRO A 6 1.42 11.16 0.31
N GLU A 7 1.70 11.98 -0.69
CA GLU A 7 1.76 11.53 -2.07
C GLU A 7 3.01 10.66 -2.22
N VAL A 8 2.81 9.42 -2.67
CA VAL A 8 3.88 8.50 -3.06
C VAL A 8 3.82 8.32 -4.56
N GLU A 9 4.97 8.29 -5.21
CA GLU A 9 5.04 7.94 -6.63
C GLU A 9 4.47 6.53 -6.82
N ASP A 10 3.67 6.35 -7.88
CA ASP A 10 3.11 5.04 -8.24
C ASP A 10 4.24 4.00 -8.23
N ALA A 11 4.00 2.89 -7.51
CA ALA A 11 4.90 1.75 -7.57
C ALA A 11 4.98 1.30 -9.03
N GLY A 12 6.08 1.64 -9.70
CA GLY A 12 6.29 1.40 -11.13
C GLY A 12 6.22 -0.09 -11.50
N GLU A 13 6.55 -0.40 -12.76
CA GLU A 13 6.61 -1.80 -13.19
C GLU A 13 7.57 -2.62 -12.29
N ILE A 14 7.08 -3.75 -11.77
CA ILE A 14 7.92 -4.68 -11.00
C ILE A 14 8.97 -5.27 -11.94
N GLU A 15 10.19 -4.77 -11.84
CA GLU A 15 11.36 -5.38 -12.46
C GLU A 15 11.66 -6.70 -11.76
N ILE A 16 11.69 -7.79 -12.53
CA ILE A 16 12.04 -9.12 -12.03
C ILE A 16 13.46 -9.43 -12.50
N ASP A 17 14.40 -9.55 -11.57
CA ASP A 17 15.75 -10.00 -11.88
C ASP A 17 15.71 -11.49 -12.29
N PRO A 18 16.23 -11.86 -13.48
CA PRO A 18 16.37 -13.26 -13.87
C PRO A 18 17.14 -14.14 -12.87
N ASN A 19 18.05 -13.58 -12.08
CA ASN A 19 18.84 -14.30 -11.07
C ASN A 19 17.99 -14.75 -9.87
N GLU A 20 16.85 -14.11 -9.64
CA GLU A 20 15.93 -14.43 -8.55
C GLU A 20 14.90 -15.51 -8.95
N LEU A 21 15.01 -16.03 -10.17
CA LEU A 21 14.11 -17.03 -10.73
C LEU A 21 14.77 -18.40 -10.78
N ARG A 22 14.14 -19.37 -10.12
CA ARG A 22 14.42 -20.79 -10.38
C ARG A 22 13.47 -21.30 -11.47
N ILE A 23 14.03 -21.71 -12.59
CA ILE A 23 13.28 -22.25 -13.73
C ILE A 23 13.52 -23.76 -13.81
N ASP A 24 12.47 -24.52 -13.55
CA ASP A 24 12.46 -25.97 -13.64
C ASP A 24 11.71 -26.39 -14.91
N VAL A 25 12.34 -27.24 -15.73
CA VAL A 25 11.75 -27.77 -16.97
C VAL A 25 11.46 -29.24 -16.78
N PHE A 26 10.24 -29.68 -17.13
CA PHE A 26 9.79 -31.04 -16.92
C PHE A 26 8.82 -31.48 -18.01
N ARG A 27 8.48 -32.78 -18.01
CA ARG A 27 7.53 -33.34 -18.97
C ARG A 27 6.12 -32.89 -18.65
N SER A 28 5.39 -32.50 -19.69
CA SER A 28 3.98 -32.16 -19.57
C SER A 28 3.18 -33.37 -19.10
N SER A 29 2.30 -33.18 -18.11
CA SER A 29 1.42 -34.25 -17.63
C SER A 29 0.03 -34.16 -18.25
N GLY A 30 -0.52 -35.27 -18.74
CA GLY A 30 -1.91 -35.36 -19.23
C GLY A 30 -2.12 -36.45 -20.29
N PRO A 31 -3.38 -36.67 -20.74
CA PRO A 31 -3.72 -37.60 -21.82
C PRO A 31 -3.26 -37.04 -23.18
N GLY A 32 -1.95 -37.01 -23.39
CA GLY A 32 -1.32 -36.52 -24.61
C GLY A 32 -0.81 -37.65 -25.50
N GLY A 33 -0.62 -37.35 -26.79
CA GLY A 33 0.05 -38.24 -27.74
C GLY A 33 1.54 -38.42 -27.46
N GLN A 34 2.26 -39.10 -28.36
CA GLN A 34 3.69 -39.41 -28.18
C GLN A 34 4.53 -38.18 -27.79
N SER A 35 4.25 -37.01 -28.39
CA SER A 35 4.98 -35.77 -28.13
C SER A 35 4.96 -35.31 -26.66
N VAL A 36 3.87 -35.61 -25.93
CA VAL A 36 3.71 -35.21 -24.51
C VAL A 36 4.54 -36.11 -23.59
N ASN A 37 4.76 -37.37 -23.99
CA ASN A 37 5.49 -38.34 -23.17
C ASN A 37 7.02 -38.25 -23.36
N THR A 38 7.50 -37.71 -24.48
CA THR A 38 8.94 -37.65 -24.80
C THR A 38 9.56 -36.25 -24.76
N THR A 39 8.78 -35.18 -24.84
CA THR A 39 9.31 -33.80 -24.91
C THR A 39 9.17 -33.07 -23.59
N ASP A 40 10.28 -32.49 -23.12
CA ASP A 40 10.31 -31.66 -21.91
C ASP A 40 9.81 -30.23 -22.25
N SER A 41 8.50 -30.04 -22.32
CA SER A 41 7.87 -28.77 -22.72
C SER A 41 7.27 -27.96 -21.57
N ALA A 42 7.01 -28.57 -20.40
CA ALA A 42 6.41 -27.86 -19.27
C ALA A 42 7.47 -27.07 -18.50
N VAL A 43 7.11 -25.86 -18.06
CA VAL A 43 8.00 -24.95 -17.35
C VAL A 43 7.37 -24.53 -16.04
N ARG A 44 8.14 -24.58 -14.95
CA ARG A 44 7.79 -24.03 -13.64
C ARG A 44 8.82 -22.96 -13.29
N ILE A 45 8.32 -21.80 -12.88
CA ILE A 45 9.13 -20.67 -12.46
C ILE A 45 8.81 -20.40 -10.99
N THR A 46 9.84 -20.34 -10.16
CA THR A 46 9.76 -19.97 -8.75
C THR A 46 10.48 -18.64 -8.57
N HIS A 47 9.78 -17.64 -8.05
CA HIS A 47 10.41 -16.40 -7.60
C HIS A 47 10.93 -16.61 -6.18
N LEU A 48 12.25 -16.58 -6.00
CA LEU A 48 12.90 -16.90 -4.73
C LEU A 48 12.54 -15.91 -3.60
N PRO A 49 12.51 -14.58 -3.84
CA PRO A 49 12.22 -13.61 -2.78
C PRO A 49 10.79 -13.72 -2.23
N SER A 50 9.80 -13.86 -3.12
CA SER A 50 8.38 -13.90 -2.71
C SER A 50 7.84 -15.32 -2.48
N GLY A 51 8.59 -16.35 -2.89
CA GLY A 51 8.14 -17.74 -2.85
C GLY A 51 7.02 -18.09 -3.84
N VAL A 52 6.60 -17.18 -4.72
CA VAL A 52 5.53 -17.42 -5.68
C VAL A 52 5.98 -18.42 -6.75
N VAL A 53 5.21 -19.49 -6.90
CA VAL A 53 5.44 -20.54 -7.91
C VAL A 53 4.36 -20.49 -8.98
N VAL A 54 4.78 -20.50 -10.24
CA VAL A 54 3.92 -20.56 -11.42
C VAL A 54 4.37 -21.68 -12.33
N SER A 55 3.43 -22.48 -12.85
CA SER A 55 3.72 -23.51 -13.84
C SER A 55 2.84 -23.36 -15.08
N CYS A 56 3.41 -23.57 -16.26
CA CYS A 56 2.70 -23.51 -17.54
C CYS A 56 3.11 -24.71 -18.43
N GLN A 57 2.10 -25.34 -19.03
CA GLN A 57 2.26 -26.51 -19.92
C GLN A 57 1.23 -26.50 -21.07
N ASN A 58 0.68 -25.33 -21.39
CA ASN A 58 -0.44 -25.20 -22.33
C ASN A 58 0.04 -25.38 -23.78
N GLU A 59 1.23 -24.88 -24.08
CA GLU A 59 1.79 -24.88 -25.42
C GLU A 59 2.74 -26.06 -25.65
N LYS A 60 2.92 -26.42 -26.92
CA LYS A 60 3.89 -27.46 -27.31
C LYS A 60 5.34 -27.01 -27.13
N SER A 61 5.59 -25.70 -27.21
CA SER A 61 6.93 -25.11 -27.11
C SER A 61 7.26 -24.69 -25.67
N GLN A 62 8.43 -25.11 -25.20
CA GLN A 62 8.99 -24.70 -23.91
C GLN A 62 9.13 -23.18 -23.81
N LEU A 63 9.56 -22.50 -24.89
CA LEU A 63 9.77 -21.04 -24.87
C LEU A 63 8.44 -20.30 -24.65
N GLN A 64 7.37 -20.74 -25.32
CA GLN A 64 6.04 -20.15 -25.19
C GLN A 64 5.46 -20.39 -23.78
N ASN A 65 5.70 -21.58 -23.21
CA ASN A 65 5.34 -21.87 -21.83
C ASN A 65 6.14 -21.01 -20.83
N LYS A 66 7.44 -20.76 -21.09
CA LYS A 66 8.28 -19.88 -20.28
C LYS A 66 7.76 -18.43 -20.31
N GLU A 67 7.48 -17.88 -21.49
CA GLU A 67 6.94 -16.52 -21.63
C GLU A 67 5.58 -16.37 -20.94
N SER A 68 4.70 -17.37 -21.10
CA SER A 68 3.40 -17.37 -20.45
C SER A 68 3.51 -17.48 -18.92
N ALA A 69 4.41 -18.33 -18.42
CA ALA A 69 4.70 -18.43 -16.99
C ALA A 69 5.26 -17.12 -16.43
N MET A 70 6.16 -16.44 -17.16
CA MET A 70 6.69 -15.13 -16.79
C MET A 70 5.60 -14.05 -16.72
N ARG A 71 4.67 -14.04 -17.69
CA ARG A 71 3.54 -13.10 -17.70
C ARG A 71 2.63 -13.32 -16.48
N ILE A 72 2.32 -14.57 -16.17
CA ILE A 72 1.50 -14.93 -15.00
C ILE A 72 2.23 -14.58 -13.70
N LEU A 73 3.55 -14.81 -13.64
CA LEU A 73 4.36 -14.47 -12.47
C LEU A 73 4.32 -12.96 -12.20
N ARG A 74 4.56 -12.12 -13.22
CA ARG A 74 4.45 -10.66 -13.11
C ARG A 74 3.08 -10.23 -12.60
N ALA A 75 2.00 -10.76 -13.18
CA ALA A 75 0.65 -10.43 -12.76
C ALA A 75 0.37 -10.81 -11.29
N ARG A 76 0.89 -11.96 -10.82
CA ARG A 76 0.75 -12.39 -9.42
C ARG A 76 1.56 -11.52 -8.45
N LEU A 77 2.79 -11.15 -8.80
CA LEU A 77 3.61 -10.27 -7.97
C LEU A 77 2.99 -8.88 -7.86
N LEU A 78 2.47 -8.34 -8.97
CA LEU A 78 1.78 -7.06 -8.97
C LEU A 78 0.52 -7.09 -8.12
N ALA A 79 -0.29 -8.14 -8.24
CA ALA A 79 -1.48 -8.29 -7.42
C ALA A 79 -1.15 -8.40 -5.93
N ALA A 80 -0.11 -9.14 -5.56
CA ALA A 80 0.33 -9.26 -4.17
C ALA A 80 0.83 -7.93 -3.60
N ALA A 81 1.65 -7.19 -4.35
CA ALA A 81 2.14 -5.87 -3.95
C ALA A 81 0.98 -4.86 -3.78
N GLN A 82 0.01 -4.88 -4.69
CA GLN A 82 -1.18 -4.03 -4.58
C GLN A 82 -2.02 -4.40 -3.36
N GLU A 83 -2.23 -5.69 -3.10
CA GLU A 83 -3.00 -6.16 -1.93
C GLU A 83 -2.32 -5.76 -0.62
N GLU A 84 -0.99 -5.87 -0.53
CA GLU A 84 -0.22 -5.42 0.62
C GLU A 84 -0.32 -3.91 0.83
N ALA A 85 -0.13 -3.12 -0.23
CA ALA A 85 -0.31 -1.67 -0.19
C ALA A 85 -1.74 -1.26 0.22
N ASP A 86 -2.75 -1.93 -0.32
CA ASP A 86 -4.16 -1.68 0.03
C ASP A 86 -4.45 -2.05 1.48
N ALA A 87 -3.86 -3.14 1.98
CA ALA A 87 -3.98 -3.57 3.37
C ALA A 87 -3.34 -2.57 4.33
N GLU A 88 -2.14 -2.09 4.02
CA GLU A 88 -1.44 -1.04 4.76
C GLU A 88 -2.24 0.27 4.75
N ALA A 89 -2.69 0.73 3.58
CA ALA A 89 -3.52 1.93 3.45
C ALA A 89 -4.85 1.78 4.20
N SER A 90 -5.46 0.60 4.18
CA SER A 90 -6.68 0.31 4.93
C SER A 90 -6.44 0.32 6.44
N ALA A 91 -5.32 -0.23 6.90
CA ALA A 91 -4.91 -0.18 8.31
C ALA A 91 -4.65 1.26 8.76
N ALA A 92 -3.92 2.04 7.97
CA ALA A 92 -3.67 3.46 8.23
C ALA A 92 -4.95 4.30 8.22
N ARG A 93 -5.89 4.02 7.29
CA ARG A 93 -7.22 4.67 7.31
C ARG A 93 -8.00 4.35 8.58
N ARG A 94 -7.99 3.08 9.01
CA ARG A 94 -8.66 2.66 10.25
C ARG A 94 -8.04 3.29 11.50
N SER A 95 -6.72 3.53 11.52
CA SER A 95 -6.07 4.18 12.67
C SER A 95 -6.37 5.68 12.74
N GLN A 96 -6.40 6.37 11.59
CA GLN A 96 -6.68 7.81 11.52
C GLN A 96 -8.16 8.13 11.75
N VAL A 97 -9.08 7.30 11.22
CA VAL A 97 -10.51 7.49 11.42
C VAL A 97 -10.96 6.63 12.60
N ARG A 98 -10.80 7.19 13.80
CA ARG A 98 -11.52 6.72 14.98
C ARG A 98 -13.04 6.83 14.76
N THR A 99 -13.81 6.17 15.62
CA THR A 99 -15.27 6.17 15.57
C THR A 99 -15.82 7.60 15.41
N VAL A 100 -16.96 7.76 14.72
CA VAL A 100 -17.63 9.07 14.51
C VAL A 100 -18.32 9.52 15.82
N ASP A 101 -17.67 9.29 16.95
CA ASP A 101 -18.16 9.70 18.24
C ASP A 101 -17.78 11.16 18.50
N ARG A 102 -18.71 11.88 19.12
CA ARG A 102 -18.54 13.31 19.41
C ARG A 102 -17.48 13.59 20.46
N SER A 103 -17.08 12.61 21.27
CA SER A 103 -16.02 12.74 22.28
C SER A 103 -14.61 12.65 21.69
N GLU A 104 -14.46 12.06 20.50
CA GLU A 104 -13.15 11.84 19.86
C GLU A 104 -12.77 12.93 18.85
N ARG A 105 -13.51 14.05 18.83
CA ARG A 105 -13.22 15.15 17.91
C ARG A 105 -11.89 15.82 18.27
N VAL A 106 -11.05 16.05 17.27
CA VAL A 106 -9.81 16.82 17.44
C VAL A 106 -10.05 18.33 17.55
N ARG A 107 -11.12 18.83 16.91
CA ARG A 107 -11.45 20.26 16.87
C ARG A 107 -12.95 20.51 17.04
N THR A 108 -13.29 21.64 17.65
CA THR A 108 -14.65 22.18 17.69
C THR A 108 -14.68 23.54 17.00
N TYR A 109 -15.64 23.71 16.09
CA TYR A 109 -15.95 24.98 15.44
C TYR A 109 -17.29 25.50 16.00
N ASN A 110 -17.26 26.65 16.68
CA ASN A 110 -18.42 27.27 17.31
C ASN A 110 -18.75 28.59 16.60
N PHE A 111 -19.73 28.55 15.70
CA PHE A 111 -20.13 29.71 14.89
C PHE A 111 -20.73 30.86 15.70
N PRO A 112 -21.67 30.66 16.65
CA PRO A 112 -22.23 31.76 17.44
C PRO A 112 -21.19 32.57 18.23
N GLU A 113 -20.12 31.91 18.70
CA GLU A 113 -19.06 32.55 19.48
C GLU A 113 -17.82 32.90 18.64
N ASN A 114 -17.88 32.73 17.31
CA ASN A 114 -16.76 32.87 16.38
C ASN A 114 -15.49 32.15 16.85
N ARG A 115 -15.61 30.97 17.46
CA ARG A 115 -14.52 30.29 18.17
C ARG A 115 -14.12 28.97 17.53
N ILE A 116 -12.81 28.79 17.36
CA ILE A 116 -12.19 27.50 17.09
C ILE A 116 -11.51 26.97 18.36
N SER A 117 -11.59 25.66 18.60
CA SER A 117 -10.85 25.01 19.68
C SER A 117 -10.23 23.70 19.19
N ASP A 118 -8.94 23.49 19.41
CA ASP A 118 -8.24 22.22 19.14
C ASP A 118 -7.96 21.52 20.47
N HIS A 119 -8.51 20.32 20.65
CA HIS A 119 -8.47 19.59 21.91
C HIS A 119 -7.15 18.85 22.13
N ARG A 120 -6.32 18.70 21.08
CA ARG A 120 -5.02 18.01 21.20
C ARG A 120 -4.01 18.82 22.01
N VAL A 121 -4.08 20.14 21.85
CA VAL A 121 -3.15 21.11 22.46
C VAL A 121 -3.88 22.14 23.35
N ASN A 122 -5.18 21.96 23.57
CA ASN A 122 -6.05 22.90 24.28
C ASN A 122 -6.03 24.33 23.71
N PHE A 123 -5.77 24.48 22.41
CA PHE A 123 -5.76 25.77 21.72
C PHE A 123 -7.18 26.32 21.58
N LYS A 124 -7.36 27.62 21.79
CA LYS A 124 -8.63 28.33 21.61
C LYS A 124 -8.39 29.71 21.00
N ALA A 125 -9.14 30.04 19.95
CA ALA A 125 -9.10 31.36 19.32
C ALA A 125 -10.49 31.80 18.88
N TYR A 126 -10.73 33.11 18.85
CA TYR A 126 -12.04 33.75 18.60
C TYR A 126 -12.10 34.45 17.23
N ASN A 127 -11.45 33.85 16.23
CA ASN A 127 -11.35 34.33 14.85
C ASN A 127 -11.73 33.21 13.85
N LEU A 128 -12.79 32.45 14.15
CA LEU A 128 -13.20 31.29 13.35
C LEU A 128 -13.44 31.66 11.87
N ASP A 129 -14.05 32.80 11.60
CA ASP A 129 -14.23 33.38 10.27
C ASP A 129 -12.91 33.42 9.47
N GLN A 130 -11.87 34.02 10.02
CA GLN A 130 -10.55 34.14 9.36
C GLN A 130 -9.91 32.78 9.13
N VAL A 131 -10.05 31.87 10.10
CA VAL A 131 -9.52 30.51 10.01
C VAL A 131 -10.21 29.72 8.90
N LEU A 132 -11.52 29.90 8.71
CA LEU A 132 -12.26 29.27 7.61
C LEU A 132 -11.91 29.87 6.25
N ASP A 133 -11.52 31.14 6.20
CA ASP A 133 -11.04 31.82 5.00
C ASP A 133 -9.57 31.50 4.64
N GLY A 134 -8.88 30.74 5.49
CA GLY A 134 -7.55 30.17 5.21
C GLY A 134 -6.44 30.59 6.17
N ASP A 135 -6.70 31.49 7.12
CA ASP A 135 -5.70 31.91 8.13
C ASP A 135 -5.56 30.87 9.24
N LEU A 136 -4.90 29.76 8.91
CA LEU A 136 -4.70 28.60 9.79
C LEU A 136 -3.35 28.62 10.51
N ASP A 137 -2.49 29.60 10.24
CA ASP A 137 -1.09 29.61 10.66
C ASP A 137 -0.95 29.49 12.18
N ALA A 138 -1.73 30.26 12.93
CA ALA A 138 -1.71 30.20 14.40
C ALA A 138 -2.14 28.82 14.95
N VAL A 139 -3.08 28.15 14.28
CA VAL A 139 -3.56 26.82 14.68
C VAL A 139 -2.51 25.76 14.37
N VAL A 140 -1.88 25.85 13.19
CA VAL A 140 -0.85 24.91 12.74
C VAL A 140 0.40 25.06 13.59
N GLN A 141 0.85 26.28 13.84
CA GLN A 141 2.03 26.54 14.65
C GLN A 141 1.89 25.98 16.07
N ALA A 142 0.74 26.20 16.72
CA ALA A 142 0.48 25.65 18.05
C ALA A 142 0.54 24.10 18.09
N LEU A 143 0.19 23.42 16.99
CA LEU A 143 0.29 21.97 16.87
C LEU A 143 1.73 21.51 16.64
N VAL A 144 2.47 22.20 15.78
CA VAL A 144 3.89 21.92 15.50
C VAL A 144 4.74 22.12 16.76
N ASP A 145 4.50 23.19 17.51
CA ASP A 145 5.22 23.48 18.76
C ASP A 145 4.99 22.37 19.79
N ALA A 146 3.73 21.92 19.94
CA ALA A 146 3.39 20.85 20.86
C ALA A 146 3.99 19.50 20.44
N ASP A 147 3.99 19.18 19.14
CA ASP A 147 4.61 17.97 18.62
C ASP A 147 6.14 17.98 18.85
N THR A 148 6.78 19.11 18.52
CA THR A 148 8.22 19.32 18.75
C THR A 148 8.56 19.16 20.24
N ALA A 149 7.76 19.74 21.13
CA ALA A 149 7.95 19.61 22.57
C ALA A 149 7.78 18.16 23.07
N ALA A 150 6.81 17.41 22.51
CA ALA A 150 6.60 16.01 22.85
C ALA A 150 7.77 15.12 22.39
N GLN A 151 8.33 15.38 21.21
CA GLN A 151 9.51 14.66 20.70
C GLN A 151 10.75 14.91 21.56
N LEU A 152 11.00 16.18 21.94
CA LEU A 152 12.14 16.55 22.78
C LEU A 152 11.99 16.10 24.23
N GLY A 153 10.77 16.00 24.74
CA GLY A 153 10.48 15.53 26.10
C GLY A 153 10.50 14.01 26.27
N GLY A 154 10.59 13.24 25.18
CA GLY A 154 10.63 11.77 25.17
C GLY A 154 12.02 11.15 25.41
N ASP A 155 13.06 11.97 25.52
CA ASP A 155 14.46 11.57 25.76
C ASP A 155 14.89 11.69 27.24
N ALA A 156 14.00 11.42 28.20
CA ALA A 156 14.30 11.45 29.64
C ALA A 156 13.75 10.23 30.41
#